data_AF-A0A9R1X9L4-F1
#
_entry.id   AF-A0A9R1X9L4-F1
#
_cell.length_a   1.000
_cell.length_b   1.000
_cell.length_c   1.000
_cell.angle_alpha   90.00
_cell.angle_beta   90.00
_cell.angle_gamma   90.00
#
_symmetry.space_group_name_H-M   'P 1'
#
loop_
_entity.id
_entity.type
_entity.pdbx_description
1 polymer ?
#
loop_
_entity_poly.entity_id
_entity_poly.type
_entity_poly.pdbx_seq_one_letter_code
_entity_poly.pdbx_strand_id
1 'polypeptide(L)'
;MNDRRDHYPNYSFEFLRDGDMLDAMFWADEREKAFYAEFGEVISFDATFRTNKYKMVFVPFTAVDHQKKSVIVGVGLLSRETIESYEWLIKAFLRAHEGKAPKIVLTD
;
A
#
# COMPACT_ATOMS: atom_id res chain seq x y z
N MET A 1 5.56 -2.33 16.25
CA MET A 1 4.74 -1.89 15.09
C MET A 1 3.39 -1.31 15.52
N ASN A 2 2.72 -1.85 16.54
CA ASN A 2 1.52 -1.19 17.13
C ASN A 2 1.82 0.17 17.76
N ASP A 3 3.00 0.33 18.36
CA ASP A 3 3.50 1.57 18.99
C ASP A 3 3.43 2.83 18.10
N ARG A 4 3.45 2.69 16.76
CA ARG A 4 3.30 3.82 15.85
C ARG A 4 1.87 4.36 15.79
N ARG A 5 0.85 3.53 16.00
CA ARG A 5 -0.55 3.99 16.03
C ARG A 5 -0.83 4.86 17.25
N ASP A 6 -0.14 4.57 18.35
CA ASP A 6 -0.27 5.32 19.60
C ASP A 6 0.27 6.75 19.48
N HIS A 7 1.22 6.98 18.55
CA HIS A 7 1.83 8.28 18.29
C HIS A 7 1.31 8.96 17.01
N TYR A 8 0.79 8.19 16.05
CA TYR A 8 0.28 8.67 14.77
C TYR A 8 -1.13 8.13 14.53
N PRO A 9 -2.18 8.85 14.97
CA PRO A 9 -3.56 8.36 14.92
C PRO A 9 -4.05 8.09 13.49
N ASN A 10 -3.47 8.78 12.51
CA ASN A 10 -3.78 8.62 11.09
C ASN A 10 -2.94 7.53 10.39
N TYR A 11 -2.13 6.75 11.11
CA TYR A 11 -1.34 5.65 10.52
C TYR A 11 -2.19 4.38 10.31
N SER A 12 -2.32 3.96 9.05
CA SER A 12 -2.90 2.67 8.69
C SER A 12 -1.83 1.59 8.60
N PHE A 13 -2.12 0.42 9.18
CA PHE A 13 -1.22 -0.73 9.18
C PHE A 13 -2.01 -2.03 9.29
N GLU A 14 -1.89 -2.91 8.32
CA GLU A 14 -2.54 -4.23 8.33
C GLU A 14 -1.53 -5.30 7.94
N PHE A 15 -1.69 -6.51 8.45
CA PHE A 15 -0.84 -7.62 8.09
C PHE A 15 -1.55 -8.97 8.21
N LEU A 16 -1.10 -9.93 7.42
CA LEU A 16 -1.46 -11.35 7.51
C LEU A 16 -0.26 -12.17 7.94
N ARG A 17 -0.53 -13.27 8.64
CA ARG A 17 0.48 -14.25 9.01
C ARG A 17 0.05 -15.64 8.58
N ASP A 18 1.02 -16.44 8.17
CA ASP A 18 0.92 -17.87 7.96
C ASP A 18 1.81 -18.55 9.02
N GLY A 19 1.20 -18.99 10.11
CA GLY A 19 1.92 -19.38 11.34
C GLY A 19 2.75 -18.22 11.90
N ASP A 20 4.06 -18.44 12.03
CA ASP A 20 5.02 -17.44 12.53
C ASP A 20 5.61 -16.56 11.42
N MET A 21 5.25 -16.80 10.15
CA MET A 21 5.76 -16.04 9.02
C MET A 21 4.82 -14.92 8.61
N LEU A 22 5.39 -13.76 8.25
CA LEU A 22 4.63 -12.65 7.65
C LEU A 22 4.25 -13.03 6.22
N ASP A 23 2.95 -13.04 5.94
CA ASP A 23 2.42 -13.41 4.62
C ASP A 23 2.11 -12.18 3.76
N ALA A 24 1.51 -11.16 4.37
CA ALA A 24 1.25 -9.89 3.71
C ALA A 24 1.29 -8.73 4.71
N MET A 25 1.60 -7.52 4.25
CA MET A 25 1.57 -6.31 5.05
C MET A 25 1.23 -5.11 4.18
N PHE A 26 0.46 -4.18 4.73
CA PHE A 26 0.14 -2.91 4.11
C PHE A 26 0.32 -1.79 5.11
N TRP A 27 0.81 -0.63 4.67
CA TRP A 27 0.80 0.57 5.48
C TRP A 27 0.59 1.83 4.66
N ALA A 28 0.01 2.83 5.31
CA ALA A 28 -0.10 4.20 4.82
C ALA A 28 -0.04 5.19 5.99
N ASP A 29 0.87 6.15 5.96
CA ASP A 29 0.93 7.25 6.92
C ASP A 29 0.00 8.41 6.56
N GLU A 30 -0.04 9.43 7.42
CA GLU A 30 -0.89 10.60 7.23
C GLU A 30 -0.58 11.35 5.93
N ARG A 31 0.69 11.40 5.54
CA ARG A 31 1.12 12.09 4.33
C ARG A 31 0.72 11.31 3.08
N GLU A 32 0.91 10.00 3.10
CA GLU A 32 0.51 9.09 2.01
C GLU A 32 -1.01 9.14 1.79
N LYS A 33 -1.79 9.21 2.88
CA LYS A 33 -3.25 9.43 2.82
C LYS A 33 -3.63 10.80 2.29
N ALA A 34 -2.95 11.86 2.70
CA ALA A 34 -3.18 13.20 2.17
C ALA A 34 -2.87 13.27 0.66
N PHE A 35 -1.79 12.61 0.20
CA PHE A 35 -1.49 12.50 -1.22
C PHE A 35 -2.56 11.72 -1.98
N TYR A 36 -3.12 10.65 -1.42
CA TYR A 36 -4.22 9.94 -2.06
C TYR A 36 -5.51 10.78 -2.12
N ALA A 37 -5.81 11.53 -1.06
CA ALA A 37 -6.97 12.40 -1.02
C ALA A 37 -6.96 13.41 -2.17
N GLU A 38 -5.79 14.00 -2.45
CA GLU A 38 -5.59 15.03 -3.49
C GLU A 38 -5.35 14.43 -4.89
N PHE A 39 -4.48 13.43 -5.02
CA PHE A 39 -3.95 12.95 -6.30
C PHE A 39 -4.41 11.53 -6.69
N GLY A 40 -5.20 10.86 -5.84
CA GLY A 40 -5.54 9.43 -5.97
C GLY A 40 -6.55 9.05 -7.06
N GLU A 41 -6.93 9.97 -7.95
CA GLU A 41 -7.83 9.64 -9.07
C GLU A 41 -7.18 8.69 -10.07
N VAL A 42 -5.88 8.85 -10.31
CA VAL A 42 -5.07 7.97 -11.15
C VAL A 42 -3.90 7.49 -10.32
N ILE A 43 -3.83 6.18 -10.12
CA ILE A 43 -2.71 5.56 -9.41
C ILE A 43 -2.01 4.54 -10.30
N SER A 44 -0.75 4.30 -9.98
CA SER A 44 0.02 3.17 -10.49
C SER A 44 0.49 2.31 -9.33
N PHE A 45 0.40 1.00 -9.48
CA PHE A 45 1.17 0.08 -8.64
C PHE A 45 1.82 -0.97 -9.52
N ASP A 46 3.04 -1.34 -9.16
CA ASP A 46 3.85 -2.33 -9.86
C ASP A 46 4.54 -3.20 -8.82
N ALA A 47 4.63 -4.49 -9.10
CA ALA A 47 5.21 -5.47 -8.20
C ALA A 47 6.71 -5.56 -8.43
N THR A 48 7.48 -4.74 -7.70
CA THR A 48 8.93 -4.83 -7.80
C THR A 48 9.41 -6.15 -7.17
N PHE A 49 10.15 -6.94 -7.96
CA PHE A 49 10.66 -8.24 -7.57
C PHE A 49 11.39 -8.17 -6.22
N ARG A 50 11.40 -9.30 -5.51
CA ARG A 50 11.85 -9.60 -4.14
C ARG A 50 13.19 -8.97 -3.67
N THR A 51 13.28 -7.65 -3.67
CA THR A 51 14.50 -6.86 -3.45
C THR A 51 14.78 -6.58 -1.98
N ASN A 52 13.82 -6.85 -1.07
CA ASN A 52 14.05 -6.70 0.36
C ASN A 52 14.71 -7.95 0.98
N LYS A 53 15.30 -7.77 2.18
CA LYS A 53 15.98 -8.84 2.96
C LYS A 53 15.11 -10.07 3.21
N TYR A 54 13.78 -9.91 3.17
CA TYR A 54 12.80 -10.94 3.44
C TYR A 54 12.33 -11.67 2.16
N LYS A 55 12.87 -11.30 0.99
CA LYS A 55 12.47 -11.81 -0.31
C LYS A 55 10.95 -11.70 -0.55
N MET A 56 10.31 -10.68 0.01
CA MET A 56 8.89 -10.37 -0.23
C MET A 56 8.77 -9.43 -1.43
N VAL A 57 7.68 -9.54 -2.16
CA VAL A 57 7.30 -8.65 -3.26
C VAL A 57 6.95 -7.28 -2.68
N PHE A 58 7.54 -6.23 -3.22
CA PHE A 58 7.29 -4.86 -2.76
C PHE A 58 6.41 -4.13 -3.77
N VAL A 59 5.25 -3.66 -3.29
CA VAL A 59 4.19 -3.08 -4.12
C VAL A 59 3.91 -1.66 -3.65
N PRO A 60 4.64 -0.64 -4.16
CA PRO A 60 4.31 0.75 -3.89
C PRO A 60 3.10 1.18 -4.70
N PHE A 61 2.13 1.80 -4.04
CA PHE A 61 1.07 2.54 -4.72
C PHE A 61 1.55 3.97 -4.91
N THR A 62 1.49 4.47 -6.14
CA THR A 62 1.98 5.79 -6.51
C THR A 62 0.92 6.61 -7.23
N ALA A 63 0.93 7.92 -7.01
CA ALA A 63 0.15 8.91 -7.75
C ALA A 63 1.10 9.97 -8.33
N VAL A 64 0.57 10.87 -9.16
CA VAL A 64 1.34 11.98 -9.74
C VAL A 64 0.85 13.29 -9.15
N ASP A 65 1.76 14.04 -8.53
CA ASP A 65 1.45 15.37 -7.98
C ASP A 65 1.38 16.46 -9.06
N HIS A 66 0.99 17.68 -8.70
CA HIS A 66 0.94 18.83 -9.62
C HIS A 66 2.29 19.19 -10.26
N GLN A 67 3.40 18.76 -9.67
CA GLN A 67 4.76 18.98 -10.18
C GLN A 67 5.23 17.82 -11.07
N LYS A 68 4.32 16.90 -11.44
CA LYS A 68 4.58 15.70 -12.24
C LYS A 68 5.55 14.73 -11.57
N LYS A 69 5.65 14.77 -10.24
CA LYS A 69 6.47 13.85 -9.45
C LYS A 69 5.63 12.66 -9.01
N SER A 70 6.25 11.48 -9.01
CA SER A 70 5.67 10.30 -8.39
C SER A 70 5.70 10.44 -6.88
N VAL A 71 4.53 10.30 -6.24
CA VAL A 71 4.37 10.31 -4.78
C VAL A 71 3.77 9.00 -4.32
N ILE A 72 4.24 8.48 -3.19
CA ILE A 72 3.71 7.25 -2.60
C ILE A 72 2.40 7.57 -1.87
N VAL A 73 1.38 6.75 -2.13
CA VAL A 73 0.05 6.85 -1.51
C VAL A 73 -0.28 5.62 -0.66
N GLY A 74 0.66 4.70 -0.49
CA GLY A 74 0.54 3.51 0.33
C GLY A 74 1.50 2.44 -0.15
N VAL A 75 1.80 1.45 0.68
CA VAL A 75 2.80 0.43 0.35
C VAL A 75 2.37 -0.94 0.85
N GLY A 76 2.55 -1.94 -0.03
CA GLY A 76 2.35 -3.35 0.23
C GLY A 76 3.65 -4.16 0.27
N LEU A 77 3.64 -5.22 1.07
CA LEU A 77 4.59 -6.34 1.02
C LEU A 77 3.81 -7.64 0.94
N LEU A 78 4.12 -8.49 -0.03
CA LEU A 78 3.48 -9.79 -0.22
C LEU A 78 4.52 -10.92 -0.25
N SER A 79 4.23 -12.05 0.41
CA SER A 79 5.07 -13.25 0.36
C SER A 79 4.98 -13.93 -1.02
N ARG A 80 3.79 -13.85 -1.65
CA ARG A 80 3.40 -14.53 -2.88
C ARG A 80 2.63 -13.59 -3.80
N GLU A 81 2.74 -13.81 -5.10
CA GLU A 81 2.02 -13.08 -6.14
C GLU A 81 0.81 -13.89 -6.58
N THR A 82 -0.18 -14.02 -5.69
CA THR A 82 -1.44 -14.68 -6.01
C THR A 82 -2.58 -13.69 -6.06
N ILE A 83 -3.69 -14.06 -6.70
CA ILE A 83 -4.90 -13.24 -6.78
C ILE A 83 -5.38 -12.86 -5.38
N GLU A 84 -5.36 -13.81 -4.43
CA GLU A 84 -5.81 -13.61 -3.06
C GLU A 84 -4.91 -12.60 -2.31
N SER A 85 -3.60 -12.66 -2.53
CA SER A 85 -2.64 -11.72 -1.95
C SER A 85 -2.89 -10.29 -2.44
N TYR A 86 -3.09 -10.09 -3.75
CA TYR A 86 -3.41 -8.78 -4.32
C TYR A 86 -4.82 -8.30 -3.93
N GLU A 87 -5.81 -9.19 -3.89
CA GLU A 87 -7.16 -8.84 -3.44
C GLU A 87 -7.14 -8.33 -1.99
N TRP A 88 -6.40 -9.01 -1.10
CA TRP A 88 -6.22 -8.54 0.26
C TRP A 88 -5.53 -7.18 0.30
N LEU A 89 -4.45 -7.00 -0.48
CA LEU A 89 -3.67 -5.76 -0.52
C LEU A 89 -4.50 -4.57 -0.98
N ILE A 90 -5.27 -4.73 -2.06
CA ILE A 90 -6.15 -3.68 -2.61
C ILE A 90 -7.26 -3.35 -1.60
N LYS A 91 -7.83 -4.36 -0.94
CA LYS A 91 -8.83 -4.12 0.12
C LYS A 91 -8.24 -3.37 1.31
N ALA A 92 -7.00 -3.67 1.72
CA ALA A 92 -6.30 -2.95 2.78
C ALA A 92 -6.00 -1.49 2.38
N PHE A 93 -5.57 -1.28 1.14
CA PHE A 93 -5.40 0.05 0.56
C PHE A 93 -6.69 0.87 0.60
N LEU A 94 -7.81 0.29 0.14
CA LEU A 94 -9.12 0.97 0.15
C LEU A 94 -9.56 1.32 1.57
N ARG A 95 -9.42 0.40 2.55
CA ARG A 95 -9.73 0.70 3.96
C ARG A 95 -8.90 1.85 4.52
N ALA A 96 -7.62 1.91 4.16
CA ALA A 96 -6.75 2.99 4.62
C ALA A 96 -7.11 4.36 4.06
N HIS A 97 -7.79 4.38 2.91
CA HIS A 97 -8.24 5.58 2.21
C HIS A 97 -9.76 5.75 2.23
N GLU A 98 -10.40 5.37 3.35
CA GLU A 98 -11.83 5.60 3.62
C GLU A 98 -12.78 5.01 2.56
N GLY A 99 -12.34 3.96 1.86
CA GLY A 99 -13.12 3.30 0.81
C GLY A 99 -13.15 4.07 -0.53
N LYS A 100 -12.42 5.20 -0.66
CA LYS A 100 -12.30 5.93 -1.92
C LYS A 100 -11.50 5.09 -2.91
N ALA A 101 -12.13 4.68 -4.00
CA ALA A 101 -11.48 3.94 -5.08
C ALA A 101 -10.90 4.90 -6.15
N PRO A 102 -9.75 4.56 -6.76
CA PRO A 102 -9.22 5.33 -7.89
C PRO A 102 -10.12 5.14 -9.11
N LYS A 103 -10.08 6.10 -10.05
CA LYS A 103 -10.80 6.00 -11.32
C LYS A 103 -10.03 5.16 -12.35
N ILE A 104 -8.70 5.29 -12.33
CA ILE A 104 -7.80 4.58 -13.23
C ILE A 104 -6.67 3.99 -12.40
N VAL A 105 -6.35 2.74 -12.68
CA VAL A 105 -5.20 2.03 -12.15
C VAL A 105 -4.31 1.64 -13.32
N LEU A 106 -3.03 2.00 -13.23
CA LEU A 106 -1.98 1.55 -14.13
C LEU A 106 -1.20 0.44 -13.42
N THR A 107 -0.97 -0.67 -14.11
CA THR A 107 -0.21 -1.84 -13.67
C THR A 107 0.39 -2.50 -14.90
N ASP A 108 1.46 -3.27 -14.72
CA ASP A 108 2.06 -4.10 -15.77
C ASP A 108 1.21 -5.34 -16.13
#